data_AF-A0A9Q0M285-F1
#
_entry.id   AF-A0A9Q0M285-F1
#
_cell.length_a   1.000
_cell.length_b   1.000
_cell.length_c   1.000
_cell.angle_alpha   90.00
_cell.angle_beta   90.00
_cell.angle_gamma   90.00
#
_symmetry.space_group_name_H-M   'P 1'
#
loop_
_entity.id
_entity.type
_entity.pdbx_description
1 polymer ?
#
loop_
_entity_poly.entity_id
_entity_poly.type
_entity_poly.pdbx_seq_one_letter_code
_entity_poly.pdbx_strand_id
1 'polypeptide(L)'
;MAQFIEIYKEKLRDLLLVDGKTESNIRIHEDSKRGIVLTGVTNKMVSRAEEAFICLKNGSTIRTTGSTLMNSKSSRSHAIFTLFVNQTRITPIDESGIGDGNCVQDNPEFVTLNAKFNFVDLAGSESLARTGAVGERAREGIFPH
;
A
#
# COMPACT_ATOMS: atom_id res chain seq x y z
N MET A 1 10.02 2.41 4.61
CA MET A 1 8.78 2.12 5.39
C MET A 1 7.87 1.23 4.56
N ALA A 2 7.12 0.32 5.18
CA ALA A 2 6.19 -0.60 4.54
C ALA A 2 4.78 -0.48 5.14
N GLN A 3 3.76 -0.68 4.30
CA GLN A 3 2.35 -0.81 4.66
C GLN A 3 1.78 -2.03 3.93
N PHE A 4 0.85 -2.76 4.53
CA PHE A 4 0.19 -3.88 3.88
C PHE A 4 -1.29 -3.92 4.25
N ILE A 5 -2.16 -3.75 3.24
CA ILE A 5 -3.60 -3.69 3.40
C ILE A 5 -4.28 -4.80 2.61
N GLU A 6 -5.31 -5.40 3.20
CA GLU A 6 -6.30 -6.22 2.53
C GLU A 6 -7.62 -5.44 2.40
N ILE A 7 -8.27 -5.55 1.24
CA ILE A 7 -9.61 -5.04 0.96
C ILE A 7 -10.51 -6.25 0.70
N TYR A 8 -11.52 -6.44 1.54
CA TYR A 8 -12.52 -7.48 1.38
C TYR A 8 -13.92 -6.95 1.63
N LYS A 9 -14.82 -7.05 0.65
CA LYS A 9 -16.20 -6.53 0.72
C LYS A 9 -16.23 -5.10 1.29
N GLU A 10 -15.40 -4.22 0.73
CA GLU A 10 -15.27 -2.80 1.12
C GLU A 10 -14.75 -2.55 2.55
N LYS A 11 -14.36 -3.60 3.28
CA LYS A 11 -13.67 -3.48 4.56
C LYS A 11 -12.16 -3.53 4.37
N LEU A 12 -11.48 -2.58 4.99
CA LEU A 12 -10.03 -2.48 5.04
C LEU A 12 -9.51 -3.25 6.25
N ARG A 13 -8.44 -4.02 6.05
CA ARG A 13 -7.75 -4.73 7.13
C ARG A 13 -6.25 -4.52 7.00
N ASP A 14 -5.62 -4.24 8.13
CA ASP A 14 -4.17 -4.08 8.23
C ASP A 14 -3.50 -5.44 8.43
N LEU A 15 -2.64 -5.83 7.49
CA LEU A 15 -1.91 -7.10 7.52
C LEU A 15 -0.54 -7.00 8.22
N LEU A 16 -0.12 -5.80 8.66
CA LEU A 16 1.10 -5.59 9.46
C LEU A 16 0.79 -5.34 10.94
N LEU A 17 -0.47 -5.35 11.33
CA LEU A 17 -0.89 -5.17 12.72
C LEU A 17 -0.35 -6.33 13.58
N VAL A 18 0.25 -5.98 14.71
CA VAL A 18 0.75 -6.96 15.70
C VAL A 18 -0.42 -7.50 16.52
N ASP A 19 -0.42 -8.81 16.78
CA ASP A 19 -1.40 -9.50 17.63
C ASP A 19 -1.65 -8.73 18.95
N GLY A 20 -2.92 -8.50 19.28
CA GLY A 20 -3.35 -7.81 20.50
C GLY A 20 -3.66 -6.31 20.37
N LYS A 21 -3.48 -5.69 19.19
CA LYS A 21 -4.04 -4.36 18.90
C LYS A 21 -5.44 -4.47 18.31
N THR A 22 -6.36 -3.64 18.81
CA THR A 22 -7.72 -3.46 18.29
C THR A 22 -7.67 -3.03 16.82
N GLU A 23 -8.62 -3.52 16.01
CA GLU A 23 -8.74 -3.19 14.59
C GLU A 23 -8.54 -1.69 14.34
N SER A 24 -7.60 -1.37 13.47
CA SER A 24 -7.33 0.00 13.07
C SER A 24 -8.51 0.53 12.27
N ASN A 25 -9.04 1.70 12.66
CA ASN A 25 -10.07 2.40 11.89
C ASN A 25 -9.41 3.06 10.66
N ILE A 26 -9.13 2.24 9.64
CA ILE A 26 -8.41 2.68 8.43
C ILE A 26 -9.32 3.57 7.60
N ARG A 27 -8.83 4.76 7.26
CA ARG A 27 -9.53 5.70 6.38
C ARG A 27 -8.64 6.06 5.19
N ILE A 28 -9.29 6.17 4.03
CA ILE A 28 -8.67 6.59 2.78
C ILE A 28 -8.90 8.09 2.61
N HIS A 29 -7.83 8.84 2.38
CA HIS A 29 -7.85 10.27 2.10
C HIS A 29 -7.10 10.53 0.80
N GLU A 30 -7.52 11.55 0.05
CA GLU A 30 -6.80 12.03 -1.11
C GLU A 30 -6.08 13.34 -0.75
N ASP A 31 -4.78 13.39 -0.99
CA ASP A 31 -3.95 14.57 -0.80
C ASP A 31 -3.45 15.07 -2.16
N SER A 32 -3.58 16.38 -2.40
CA SER A 32 -3.25 17.00 -3.69
C SER A 32 -1.78 16.85 -4.10
N LYS A 33 -0.87 16.57 -3.16
CA LYS A 33 0.57 16.41 -3.40
C LYS A 33 1.04 14.96 -3.30
N ARG A 34 0.39 14.15 -2.48
CA ARG A 34 0.83 12.78 -2.12
C ARG A 34 -0.08 11.67 -2.67
N GLY A 35 -1.16 12.06 -3.37
CA GLY A 35 -2.16 11.15 -3.90
C GLY A 35 -2.95 10.48 -2.79
N ILE A 36 -3.26 9.20 -2.95
CA ILE A 36 -4.00 8.43 -1.94
C ILE A 36 -3.14 8.16 -0.69
N VAL A 37 -3.65 8.61 0.46
CA VAL A 37 -3.07 8.48 1.80
C VAL A 37 -4.00 7.68 2.69
N LEU A 38 -3.45 6.66 3.36
CA LEU A 38 -4.16 5.87 4.35
C LEU A 38 -3.82 6.36 5.75
N THR A 39 -4.84 6.60 6.58
CA THR A 39 -4.68 6.93 8.00
C THR A 39 -5.15 5.79 8.86
N GLY A 40 -4.51 5.57 10.01
CA GLY A 40 -4.82 4.45 10.89
C GLY A 40 -4.18 3.12 10.48
N VAL A 41 -3.46 3.07 9.35
CA VAL A 41 -2.65 1.90 8.95
C VAL A 41 -1.33 1.84 9.74
N THR A 42 -0.86 0.64 10.03
CA THR A 42 0.45 0.39 10.64
C THR A 42 1.55 0.66 9.63
N ASN A 43 2.44 1.57 10.02
CA ASN A 43 3.63 1.92 9.25
C ASN A 43 4.82 1.18 9.83
N LYS A 44 5.31 0.15 9.15
CA LYS A 44 6.47 -0.61 9.61
C LYS A 44 7.76 -0.01 9.05
N MET A 45 8.67 0.37 9.94
CA MET A 45 10.02 0.77 9.53
C MET A 45 10.75 -0.45 8.99
N VAL A 46 11.33 -0.29 7.80
CA VAL A 46 12.14 -1.29 7.11
C VAL A 46 13.36 -0.56 6.58
N SER A 47 14.54 -1.04 6.95
CA SER A 47 15.83 -0.46 6.57
C SER A 47 16.53 -1.29 5.51
N ARG A 48 16.21 -2.58 5.44
CA ARG A 48 16.74 -3.53 4.45
C ARG A 48 15.63 -4.19 3.63
N ALA A 49 16.00 -4.65 2.43
CA ALA A 49 15.08 -5.40 1.56
C ALA A 49 14.54 -6.67 2.26
N GLU A 50 15.40 -7.38 2.99
CA GLU A 50 15.03 -8.59 3.73
C GLU A 50 13.89 -8.35 4.74
N GLU A 51 13.93 -7.22 5.45
CA GLU A 51 12.87 -6.85 6.40
C GLU A 51 11.54 -6.57 5.69
N ALA A 52 11.59 -5.95 4.51
CA ALA A 52 10.42 -5.76 3.66
C ALA A 52 9.83 -7.11 3.19
N PHE A 53 10.68 -8.06 2.79
CA PHE A 53 10.25 -9.41 2.43
C PHE A 53 9.63 -10.17 3.61
N ILE A 54 10.19 -10.03 4.82
CA ILE A 54 9.60 -10.62 6.04
C ILE A 54 8.20 -10.03 6.28
N CYS A 55 8.04 -8.72 6.13
CA CYS A 55 6.71 -8.08 6.26
C CYS A 55 5.71 -8.62 5.23
N LEU A 56 6.14 -8.75 3.98
CA LEU A 56 5.33 -9.30 2.89
C LEU A 56 4.92 -10.75 3.17
N LYS A 57 5.87 -11.59 3.62
CA LYS A 57 5.62 -13.00 3.93
C LYS A 57 4.66 -13.14 5.11
N ASN A 58 4.90 -12.40 6.19
CA ASN A 58 4.06 -12.46 7.39
C ASN A 58 2.62 -11.97 7.09
N GLY A 59 2.48 -10.84 6.39
CA GLY A 59 1.16 -10.34 6.00
C GLY A 59 0.42 -11.29 5.05
N SER A 60 1.14 -11.96 4.15
CA SER A 60 0.56 -13.01 3.28
C SER A 60 0.08 -14.22 4.07
N THR A 61 0.82 -14.63 5.11
CA THR A 61 0.37 -15.69 6.02
C THR A 61 -0.90 -15.26 6.77
N ILE A 62 -0.95 -14.03 7.32
CA ILE A 62 -2.12 -13.49 8.02
C ILE A 62 -3.35 -13.43 7.10
N ARG A 63 -3.16 -13.01 5.84
CA ARG A 63 -4.21 -13.04 4.81
C ARG A 63 -4.72 -14.47 4.60
N THR A 64 -3.82 -15.45 4.50
CA THR A 64 -4.16 -16.85 4.29
C THR A 64 -4.88 -17.46 5.51
N THR A 65 -4.38 -17.25 6.72
CA THR A 65 -4.99 -17.77 7.96
C THR A 65 -6.32 -17.11 8.30
N GLY A 66 -6.44 -15.80 8.04
CA GLY A 66 -7.71 -15.09 8.12
C GLY A 66 -8.74 -15.61 7.11
N SER A 67 -8.29 -16.15 5.97
CA SER A 67 -9.14 -16.77 4.95
C SER A 67 -9.56 -18.19 5.33
N THR A 68 -8.76 -18.96 6.07
CA THR A 68 -9.09 -20.33 6.49
C THR A 68 -10.02 -20.38 7.70
N LEU A 69 -9.91 -19.43 8.64
CA LEU A 69 -10.85 -19.34 9.77
C LEU A 69 -12.27 -18.89 9.34
N MET A 70 -12.41 -18.28 8.16
CA MET A 70 -13.71 -17.89 7.58
C MET A 70 -13.69 -18.02 6.05
N ASN A 71 -13.98 -19.22 5.53
CA ASN A 71 -14.29 -19.55 4.12
C ASN A 71 -13.48 -18.84 3.01
N SER A 72 -12.66 -19.59 2.24
CA SER A 72 -12.15 -19.28 0.88
C SER A 72 -12.21 -17.79 0.47
N LYS A 73 -11.47 -16.94 1.20
CA LYS A 73 -11.61 -15.48 1.16
C LYS A 73 -10.57 -14.81 0.25
N SER A 74 -9.46 -15.51 -0.03
CA SER A 74 -8.33 -15.01 -0.81
C SER A 74 -8.66 -14.75 -2.29
N SER A 75 -9.62 -15.47 -2.87
CA SER A 75 -10.08 -15.26 -4.26
C SER A 75 -10.96 -14.01 -4.41
N ARG A 76 -11.46 -13.46 -3.29
CA ARG A 76 -12.40 -12.33 -3.25
C ARG A 76 -11.87 -11.11 -2.49
N SER A 77 -10.61 -11.17 -2.04
CA SER A 77 -9.93 -10.03 -1.41
C SER A 77 -8.79 -9.52 -2.27
N HIS A 78 -8.67 -8.19 -2.32
CA HIS A 78 -7.53 -7.51 -2.93
C HIS A 78 -6.49 -7.24 -1.86
N ALA A 79 -5.21 -7.31 -2.21
CA ALA A 79 -4.09 -7.06 -1.32
C ALA A 79 -3.18 -5.98 -1.92
N ILE A 80 -2.80 -5.01 -1.11
CA ILE A 80 -1.95 -3.89 -1.52
C ILE A 80 -0.79 -3.77 -0.53
N PHE A 81 0.41 -4.08 -0.99
CA PHE A 81 1.64 -3.86 -0.24
C PHE A 81 2.33 -2.60 -0.76
N THR A 82 2.52 -1.60 0.09
CA THR A 82 3.14 -0.33 -0.28
C THR A 82 4.50 -0.16 0.41
N LEU A 83 5.54 0.10 -0.38
CA LEU A 83 6.87 0.47 0.10
C LEU A 83 7.15 1.95 -0.17
N PHE A 84 7.53 2.66 0.89
CA PHE A 84 8.03 4.03 0.82
C PHE A 84 9.55 3.99 0.98
N VAL A 85 10.25 4.46 -0.04
CA VAL A 85 11.72 4.51 -0.10
C VAL A 85 12.14 5.96 -0.14
N ASN A 86 12.92 6.38 0.84
CA ASN A 86 13.48 7.72 0.91
C ASN A 86 15.00 7.60 0.77
N GLN A 87 15.57 8.30 -0.21
CA GLN A 87 17.01 8.33 -0.44
C GLN A 87 17.48 9.78 -0.41
N THR A 88 18.36 10.11 0.53
CA THR A 88 19.04 11.40 0.57
C THR A 88 20.43 11.25 -0.05
N ARG A 89 20.75 12.09 -1.02
CA ARG A 89 22.07 12.17 -1.67
C ARG A 89 22.65 13.55 -1.44
N ILE A 90 23.96 13.62 -1.29
CA ILE A 90 24.72 14.87 -1.27
C ILE A 90 25.10 15.16 -2.73
N THR A 91 24.72 16.32 -3.26
CA THR A 91 25.21 16.75 -4.56
C THR A 91 26.65 17.24 -4.41
N PRO A 92 27.62 16.70 -5.16
CA PRO A 92 28.94 17.32 -5.23
C PRO A 92 28.77 18.69 -5.90
N ILE A 93 29.31 19.71 -5.25
CA ILE A 93 29.36 21.08 -5.77
C ILE A 93 30.17 21.05 -7.06
N ASP A 94 29.58 21.46 -8.17
CA ASP A 94 30.23 21.48 -9.48
C ASP A 94 31.28 22.60 -9.48
N GLU A 95 32.57 22.27 -9.40
CA GLU A 95 33.69 23.22 -9.42
C GLU A 95 33.95 23.81 -10.83
N SER A 96 32.96 23.80 -11.73
CA SER A 96 33.07 24.28 -13.11
C SER A 96 32.59 25.72 -13.31
N GLY A 97 32.61 26.53 -12.25
CA GLY A 97 32.46 27.99 -12.30
C GLY A 97 33.81 28.69 -12.27
N ILE A 98 34.34 29.05 -13.44
CA ILE A 98 35.45 30.02 -13.57
C ILE A 98 34.93 31.37 -13.04
N GLY A 99 35.41 31.83 -11.87
CA GLY A 99 35.03 33.15 -11.35
C GLY A 99 35.55 33.46 -9.96
N ASP A 100 36.71 34.11 -9.91
CA ASP A 100 37.14 35.12 -8.93
C ASP A 100 36.79 34.90 -7.43
N GLY A 101 37.73 34.33 -6.69
CA GLY A 101 38.31 35.02 -5.54
C GLY A 101 37.43 35.40 -4.33
N ASN A 102 36.35 34.70 -3.98
CA ASN A 102 35.88 34.59 -2.58
C ASN A 102 34.65 33.66 -2.48
N CYS A 103 34.80 32.43 -2.01
CA CYS A 103 33.64 31.63 -1.62
C CYS A 103 34.00 30.51 -0.64
N VAL A 104 33.84 30.79 0.65
CA VAL A 104 33.50 29.74 1.63
C VAL A 104 32.01 29.47 1.45
N GLN A 105 31.66 28.42 0.73
CA GLN A 105 30.29 27.87 0.74
C GLN A 105 30.34 26.48 1.38
N ASP A 106 30.27 26.50 2.71
CA ASP A 106 30.37 25.33 3.61
C ASP A 106 29.05 24.54 3.76
N ASN A 107 28.14 24.65 2.79
CA ASN A 107 26.80 24.05 2.88
C ASN A 107 26.62 22.96 1.82
N PRO A 108 26.81 21.67 2.16
CA PRO A 108 26.46 20.58 1.27
C PRO A 108 24.96 20.63 0.97
N GLU A 109 24.60 20.68 -0.32
CA GLU A 109 23.21 20.59 -0.75
C GLU A 109 22.76 19.12 -0.66
N PHE A 110 21.65 18.89 0.06
CA PHE A 110 21.07 17.56 0.24
C PHE A 110 19.83 17.43 -0.63
N VAL A 111 19.86 16.49 -1.59
CA VAL A 111 18.72 16.15 -2.42
C VAL A 111 18.05 14.91 -1.85
N THR A 112 16.78 15.02 -1.47
CA THR A 112 15.99 13.87 -0.98
C THR A 112 15.00 13.39 -2.04
N LEU A 113 15.19 12.16 -2.50
CA LEU A 113 14.29 11.46 -3.40
C LEU A 113 13.32 10.59 -2.59
N ASN A 114 12.02 10.80 -2.78
CA ASN A 114 10.97 10.01 -2.16
C ASN A 114 10.27 9.18 -3.23
N ALA A 115 10.21 7.86 -3.06
CA ALA A 115 9.55 6.94 -3.96
C ALA A 115 8.49 6.11 -3.22
N LYS A 116 7.38 5.83 -3.90
CA LYS A 116 6.27 5.01 -3.38
C LYS A 116 6.00 3.88 -4.38
N PHE A 117 6.30 2.66 -3.98
CA PHE A 117 6.02 1.44 -4.76
C PHE A 117 4.75 0.78 -4.21
N ASN A 118 3.81 0.43 -5.09
CA ASN A 118 2.61 -0.30 -4.72
C ASN A 118 2.60 -1.65 -5.45
N PHE A 119 2.57 -2.74 -4.70
CA PHE A 119 2.44 -4.09 -5.19
C PHE A 119 1.01 -4.54 -4.92
N VAL A 120 0.24 -4.72 -6.00
CA VAL A 120 -1.20 -4.97 -5.92
C VAL A 120 -1.48 -6.39 -6.41
N ASP A 121 -2.10 -7.19 -5.55
CA ASP A 121 -2.68 -8.48 -5.88
C ASP A 121 -4.20 -8.32 -5.92
N LEU A 122 -4.78 -8.43 -7.11
CA LEU A 122 -6.21 -8.26 -7.30
C LEU A 122 -6.92 -9.61 -7.11
N ALA A 123 -8.12 -9.57 -6.54
CA ALA A 123 -9.00 -10.72 -6.46
C ALA A 123 -9.17 -11.37 -7.84
N GLY A 124 -9.29 -12.70 -7.86
CA GLY A 124 -9.38 -13.49 -9.09
C GLY A 124 -10.55 -13.01 -9.96
N SER A 125 -10.26 -12.76 -11.24
CA SER A 125 -11.23 -12.31 -12.26
C SER A 125 -12.23 -13.41 -12.69
N GLU A 126 -12.17 -14.57 -12.05
CA GLU A 126 -12.80 -15.82 -12.51
C GLU A 126 -14.33 -15.91 -12.31
N SER A 127 -14.99 -14.91 -11.69
CA SER A 127 -16.39 -15.04 -11.23
C SER A 127 -17.45 -14.17 -11.93
N LEU A 128 -17.21 -13.68 -13.15
CA LEU A 128 -18.29 -13.08 -13.96
C LEU A 128 -18.52 -13.77 -15.31
N ALA A 129 -17.53 -14.47 -15.86
CA ALA A 129 -17.69 -15.19 -17.14
C ALA A 129 -18.15 -16.65 -16.98
N ARG A 130 -18.01 -17.25 -15.78
CA ARG A 130 -18.32 -18.67 -15.54
C ARG A 130 -19.42 -18.92 -14.49
N THR A 131 -20.10 -17.86 -14.06
CA THR A 131 -21.39 -18.00 -13.39
C THR A 131 -22.45 -17.73 -14.44
N GLY A 132 -23.24 -18.74 -14.78
CA GLY A 132 -24.44 -18.61 -15.61
C GLY A 132 -25.51 -17.77 -14.90
N ALA A 133 -25.20 -16.52 -14.59
CA ALA A 133 -26.10 -15.55 -13.98
C ALA A 133 -27.08 -15.00 -15.04
N VAL A 134 -27.83 -15.92 -15.65
CA VAL A 134 -29.10 -15.61 -16.31
C VAL A 134 -30.24 -15.58 -15.28
N GLY A 135 -30.01 -15.94 -14.01
CA GLY A 135 -31.09 -16.23 -13.05
C GLY A 135 -31.50 -15.14 -12.05
N GLU A 136 -30.60 -14.29 -11.54
CA GLU A 136 -30.88 -13.59 -10.26
C GLU A 136 -30.87 -12.06 -10.31
N ARG A 137 -30.71 -11.46 -11.49
CA ARG A 137 -30.89 -10.00 -11.70
C ARG A 137 -32.24 -9.63 -12.34
N ALA A 138 -33.18 -10.57 -12.45
CA ALA A 138 -34.49 -10.32 -13.07
C ALA A 138 -35.63 -10.02 -12.08
N ARG A 139 -35.35 -9.86 -10.78
CA ARG A 139 -36.39 -9.55 -9.78
C ARG A 139 -35.91 -8.51 -8.77
N GLU A 140 -35.90 -7.25 -9.17
CA GLU A 140 -36.23 -6.12 -8.29
C GLU A 140 -36.25 -4.84 -9.14
N GLY A 141 -37.45 -4.30 -9.39
CA GLY A 141 -37.60 -2.99 -10.02
C GLY A 141 -38.72 -2.81 -11.05
N ILE A 142 -39.63 -3.78 -11.22
CA ILE A 142 -40.98 -3.47 -11.74
C ILE A 142 -41.87 -3.30 -10.51
N PHE A 143 -42.17 -2.05 -10.14
CA PHE A 143 -43.38 -1.74 -9.38
C PHE A 143 -44.05 -0.50 -9.96
N PRO A 144 -45.28 -0.63 -10.48
CA PRO A 144 -46.17 0.48 -10.77
C PRO A 144 -47.00 0.82 -9.53
N HIS A 145 -47.25 2.11 -9.31
CA HIS A 145 -48.54 2.67 -8.91
C HIS A 145 -48.60 4.14 -9.29
#